data_AF-A0A9E3JCV1-F1
#
_entry.id   AF-A0A9E3JCV1-F1
#
_cell.length_a   1.000
_cell.length_b   1.000
_cell.length_c   1.000
_cell.angle_alpha   90.00
_cell.angle_beta   90.00
_cell.angle_gamma   90.00
#
_symmetry.space_group_name_H-M   'P 1'
#
loop_
_entity.id
_entity.type
_entity.pdbx_description
1 polymer ?
#
loop_
_entity_poly.entity_id
_entity_poly.type
_entity_poly.pdbx_seq_one_letter_code
_entity_poly.pdbx_strand_id
1 'polypeptide(L)'
;PPSGIGLAARGLLAQVDPTVRPASPRDVECLWLTAMTESAHCVYFSLAGYTTEARARADSLGVPLFVLDLTGTPQPVNSLADELGG
;
A
#
# COMPACT_ATOMS: atom_id res chain seq x y z
N PRO A 1 -10.37 -12.21 4.27
CA PRO A 1 -10.06 -10.83 3.81
C PRO A 1 -9.11 -10.13 4.81
N PRO A 2 -8.00 -9.51 4.36
CA PRO A 2 -7.28 -8.59 5.23
C PRO A 2 -8.19 -7.39 5.53
N SER A 3 -8.29 -7.03 6.80
CA SER A 3 -9.15 -5.94 7.29
C SER A 3 -8.58 -4.58 6.90
N GLY A 4 -9.03 -4.02 5.77
CA GLY A 4 -8.66 -2.68 5.31
C GLY A 4 -9.80 -2.03 4.52
N ILE A 5 -9.86 -0.70 4.54
CA ILE A 5 -10.82 0.06 3.73
C ILE A 5 -10.20 0.28 2.36
N GLY A 6 -10.81 -0.29 1.32
CA GLY A 6 -10.47 -0.01 -0.07
C GLY A 6 -11.16 1.26 -0.56
N LEU A 7 -10.39 2.24 -1.02
CA LEU A 7 -10.89 3.42 -1.73
C LEU A 7 -10.61 3.23 -3.22
N ALA A 8 -11.67 3.11 -4.03
CA ALA A 8 -11.57 3.00 -5.48
C ALA A 8 -11.90 4.35 -6.15
N ALA A 9 -10.93 4.96 -6.83
CA ALA A 9 -11.16 5.95 -7.86
C ALA A 9 -11.11 5.25 -9.24
N ARG A 10 -11.58 5.87 -10.33
CA ARG A 10 -11.50 5.21 -11.66
C ARG A 10 -10.04 4.85 -11.97
N GLY A 11 -9.71 3.55 -11.92
CA GLY A 11 -8.38 3.01 -12.21
C GLY A 11 -7.37 3.04 -11.06
N LEU A 12 -7.77 3.29 -9.80
CA LEU A 12 -6.88 3.23 -8.63
C LEU A 12 -7.58 2.56 -7.44
N LEU A 13 -6.92 1.56 -6.84
CA LEU A 13 -7.29 0.90 -5.60
C LEU A 13 -6.33 1.30 -4.48
N ALA A 14 -6.81 2.09 -3.53
CA ALA A 14 -6.06 2.46 -2.34
C ALA A 14 -6.46 1.58 -1.16
N GLN A 15 -5.49 0.86 -0.59
CA GLN A 15 -5.67 0.06 0.62
C GLN A 15 -5.19 0.85 1.83
N VAL A 16 -6.05 0.99 2.84
CA VAL A 16 -5.68 1.57 4.13
C VAL A 16 -5.75 0.48 5.20
N ASP A 17 -4.60 0.14 5.78
CA ASP A 17 -4.48 -0.80 6.89
C ASP A 17 -4.32 -0.05 8.22
N PRO A 18 -5.37 -0.03 9.05
CA PRO A 18 -5.36 0.64 10.35
C PRO A 18 -4.75 -0.20 11.46
N THR A 19 -4.21 -1.39 11.16
CA THR A 19 -3.71 -2.29 12.20
C THR A 19 -2.39 -1.81 12.79
N VAL A 20 -2.14 -2.21 14.04
CA VAL A 20 -0.91 -1.87 14.78
C VAL A 20 0.25 -2.86 14.52
N ARG A 21 0.12 -3.73 13.52
CA ARG A 21 1.16 -4.69 13.13
C ARG A 21 1.72 -4.30 11.76
N PRO A 22 3.04 -4.46 11.53
CA PRO A 22 3.60 -4.22 10.21
C PRO A 22 2.95 -5.13 9.16
N ALA A 23 2.62 -4.55 8.00
CA ALA A 23 2.05 -5.28 6.88
C ALA A 23 3.06 -6.28 6.30
N SER A 24 2.54 -7.45 5.92
CA SER A 24 3.34 -8.56 5.41
C SER A 24 3.45 -8.54 3.88
N PRO A 25 4.37 -9.31 3.28
CA PRO A 25 4.46 -9.45 1.82
C PRO A 25 3.15 -9.95 1.20
N ARG A 26 2.43 -10.82 1.93
CA ARG A 26 1.16 -11.37 1.46
C ARG A 26 0.09 -10.29 1.34
N ASP A 27 0.09 -9.30 2.23
CA ASP A 27 -0.87 -8.20 2.18
C ASP A 27 -0.64 -7.33 0.93
N VAL A 28 0.64 -7.10 0.57
CA VAL A 28 1.04 -6.42 -0.67
C VAL A 28 0.62 -7.22 -1.91
N GLU A 29 0.89 -8.53 -1.93
CA GLU A 29 0.52 -9.41 -3.05
C GLU A 29 -0.99 -9.50 -3.26
N CYS A 30 -1.75 -9.61 -2.17
CA CYS A 30 -3.20 -9.64 -2.24
C CYS A 30 -3.76 -8.34 -2.83
N LEU A 31 -3.26 -7.19 -2.39
CA LEU A 31 -3.65 -5.89 -2.96
C LEU A 31 -3.35 -5.83 -4.46
N TRP A 32 -2.13 -6.20 -4.86
CA TRP A 32 -1.71 -6.17 -6.25
C TRP A 32 -2.56 -7.08 -7.13
N LEU A 33 -2.85 -8.31 -6.69
CA LEU A 33 -3.72 -9.25 -7.42
C LEU A 33 -5.15 -8.72 -7.56
N THR A 34 -5.71 -8.09 -6.52
CA THR A 34 -7.03 -7.45 -6.58
C THR A 34 -7.01 -6.31 -7.61
N ALA A 35 -6.01 -5.44 -7.55
CA ALA A 35 -5.88 -4.32 -8.47
C ALA A 35 -5.73 -4.77 -9.93
N MET A 36 -4.91 -5.79 -10.19
CA MET A 36 -4.80 -6.40 -11.52
C MET A 36 -6.12 -6.97 -12.01
N THR A 37 -6.86 -7.66 -11.14
CA THR A 37 -8.18 -8.23 -11.47
C THR A 37 -9.17 -7.12 -11.85
N GLU A 38 -9.08 -5.97 -11.19
CA GLU A 38 -9.92 -4.79 -11.44
C GLU A 38 -9.34 -3.88 -12.56
N SER A 39 -8.23 -4.27 -13.18
CA SER A 39 -7.50 -3.44 -14.15
C SER A 39 -7.21 -2.02 -13.63
N ALA A 40 -6.82 -1.94 -12.36
CA ALA A 40 -6.53 -0.71 -11.64
C ALA A 40 -5.07 -0.67 -11.17
N HIS A 41 -4.52 0.52 -11.01
CA HIS A 41 -3.31 0.74 -10.21
C HIS A 41 -3.63 0.52 -8.73
N CYS A 42 -2.62 0.33 -7.89
CA CYS A 42 -2.83 0.26 -6.45
C CYS A 42 -1.81 1.05 -5.65
N VAL A 43 -2.19 1.40 -4.43
CA VAL A 43 -1.35 2.06 -3.43
C VAL A 43 -1.70 1.50 -2.05
N TYR A 44 -0.71 1.34 -1.19
CA TYR A 44 -0.91 0.81 0.16
C TYR A 44 -0.50 1.87 1.20
N PHE A 45 -1.42 2.19 2.10
CA PHE A 45 -1.19 2.95 3.33
C PHE A 45 -1.24 2.04 4.56
N SER A 46 -0.27 2.15 5.45
CA SER A 46 -0.21 1.38 6.71
C SER A 46 0.07 2.29 7.90
N LEU A 47 -0.63 2.07 9.01
CA LEU A 47 -0.36 2.79 10.27
C LEU A 47 0.91 2.27 10.96
N ALA A 48 1.12 0.96 10.97
CA ALA A 48 2.28 0.33 11.61
C ALA A 48 3.46 0.05 10.67
N GLY A 49 3.35 0.52 9.42
CA GLY A 49 4.36 0.31 8.39
C GLY A 49 4.40 -1.11 7.84
N TYR A 50 5.59 -1.53 7.41
CA TYR A 50 5.81 -2.70 6.55
C TYR A 50 7.03 -3.48 7.03
N THR A 51 6.99 -4.80 6.92
CA THR A 51 8.22 -5.59 7.07
C THR A 51 9.19 -5.31 5.93
N THR A 52 10.48 -5.61 6.12
CA THR A 52 11.50 -5.44 5.09
C THR A 52 11.16 -6.23 3.82
N GLU A 53 10.65 -7.44 3.99
CA GLU A 53 10.23 -8.31 2.89
C GLU A 53 9.03 -7.73 2.15
N ALA A 54 8.09 -7.08 2.86
CA ALA A 54 6.94 -6.43 2.25
C ALA A 54 7.38 -5.24 1.38
N ARG A 55 8.36 -4.46 1.84
CA ARG A 55 8.96 -3.36 1.06
C ARG A 55 9.62 -3.88 -0.22
N ALA A 56 10.50 -4.88 -0.11
CA ALA A 56 11.16 -5.47 -1.27
C ALA A 56 10.17 -6.09 -2.27
N ARG A 57 9.08 -6.70 -1.77
CA ARG A 57 8.00 -7.23 -2.59
C ARG A 57 7.24 -6.12 -3.32
N ALA A 58 6.94 -5.01 -2.64
CA ALA A 58 6.27 -3.87 -3.24
C ALA A 58 7.11 -3.23 -4.35
N ASP A 59 8.42 -3.08 -4.15
CA ASP A 59 9.33 -2.57 -5.18
C ASP A 59 9.36 -3.48 -6.41
N SER A 60 9.33 -4.80 -6.21
CA SER A 60 9.31 -5.78 -7.29
C SER A 60 7.99 -5.77 -8.08
N LEU A 61 6.87 -5.45 -7.41
CA LEU A 61 5.53 -5.46 -8.00
C LEU A 61 5.06 -4.08 -8.48
N GLY A 62 5.84 -3.03 -8.24
CA GLY A 62 5.48 -1.66 -8.60
C GLY A 62 4.39 -1.06 -7.71
N VAL A 63 4.32 -1.45 -6.42
CA VAL A 63 3.30 -0.95 -5.48
C VAL A 63 3.88 0.21 -4.65
N PRO A 64 3.33 1.42 -4.75
CA PRO A 64 3.69 2.53 -3.87
C PRO A 64 3.23 2.27 -2.43
N LEU A 65 4.13 2.52 -1.48
CA LEU A 65 3.88 2.31 -0.05
C LEU A 65 3.95 3.63 0.73
N PHE A 66 3.00 3.83 1.64
CA PHE A 66 2.93 4.99 2.52
C PHE A 66 2.72 4.58 3.97
N VAL A 67 3.40 5.24 4.90
CA VAL A 67 3.06 5.18 6.32
C VAL A 67 2.20 6.39 6.68
N LEU A 68 1.10 6.18 7.39
CA LEU A 68 0.31 7.28 7.93
C LEU A 68 0.92 7.73 9.25
N ASP A 69 1.31 9.00 9.34
CA ASP A 69 1.72 9.58 10.61
C ASP A 69 0.51 9.91 11.52
N LEU A 70 0.78 10.33 12.75
CA LEU A 70 -0.27 10.66 13.74
C LEU A 70 -1.15 11.85 13.34
N THR A 71 -0.76 12.63 12.33
CA THR A 71 -1.55 13.72 11.76
C THR A 71 -2.43 13.27 10.60
N GLY A 72 -2.28 12.01 10.16
CA GLY A 72 -2.95 11.46 8.99
C GLY A 72 -2.25 11.79 7.67
N THR A 73 -1.05 12.37 7.71
CA THR A 73 -0.29 12.69 6.49
C THR A 73 0.43 11.43 6.01
N PRO A 74 0.25 11.02 4.74
CA PRO A 74 0.96 9.89 4.18
C PRO A 74 2.42 10.24 3.91
N GLN A 75 3.34 9.47 4.51
CA GLN A 75 4.78 9.58 4.30
C GLN A 75 5.24 8.47 3.35
N PRO A 76 5.94 8.79 2.25
CA PRO A 76 6.39 7.80 1.29
C PRO A 76 7.44 6.87 1.92
N VAL A 77 7.41 5.60 1.49
CA VAL A 77 8.22 4.53 2.08
C VAL A 77 9.21 3.92 1.08
N ASN A 78 8.87 4.00 -0.22
CA ASN A 78 9.70 3.56 -1.33
C ASN A 78 9.73 4.61 -2.44
N SER A 79 10.67 4.47 -3.38
CA SER A 79 10.90 5.44 -4.45
C SER A 79 9.65 5.70 -5.30
N LEU A 80 8.82 4.69 -5.53
CA LEU A 80 7.55 4.84 -6.25
C LEU A 80 6.55 5.74 -5.51
N ALA A 81 6.54 5.68 -4.17
CA ALA A 81 5.72 6.57 -3.36
C ALA A 81 6.29 8.00 -3.34
N ASP A 82 7.62 8.15 -3.34
CA ASP A 82 8.28 9.47 -3.45
C ASP A 82 7.91 10.17 -4.75
N GLU A 83 7.92 9.45 -5.88
CA GLU A 83 7.57 9.98 -7.21
C GLU A 83 6.11 10.47 -7.29
N LEU A 84 5.20 9.91 -6.50
CA LEU A 84 3.79 10.33 -6.46
C LEU A 84 3.53 11.54 -5.55
N GLY A 85 4.41 11.79 -4.58
CA GLY A 85 4.29 12.90 -3.63
C GLY A 85 4.94 14.20 -4.09
N GLY A 86 5.73 14.15 -5.18
CA GLY A 86 6.45 15.28 -5.78
C GLY A 86 5.65 16.11 -6.77
#